data_AF-A0A4Q2ZQB5-F1
#
_entry.id   AF-A0A4Q2ZQB5-F1
#
_cell.length_a   1.000
_cell.length_b   1.000
_cell.length_c   1.000
_cell.angle_alpha   90.00
_cell.angle_beta   90.00
_cell.angle_gamma   90.00
#
_symmetry.space_group_name_H-M   'P 1'
#
loop_
_entity.id
_entity.type
_entity.pdbx_description
1 polymer ?
#
loop_
_entity_poly.entity_id
_entity_poly.type
_entity_poly.pdbx_seq_one_letter_code
_entity_poly.pdbx_strand_id
1 'polypeptide(L)'
;MKSALCRIAALVALAHAVHAAPLVTAGKPAEFSIRVVGDGALRVTLKPLDFKADLSSNPALLDRTDAPVLRLQELNEPKEITAGGLSISIKPDPLTLRVSSTEGTLIQELSFQNDGGITFPLDDQPVLGLGEGGPMPGKDWRHDPVQFDRRGRLDTMEPHWQSDAYGSRNPVALLVGTRGWGLWFATPWGKIDLSKPETGKFIPIEAKDPKAMRQTFGNQQLQ
;
A
#
# COMPACT_ATOMS: atom_id res chain seq x y z
N MET A 1 -75.40 -1.94 7.60
CA MET A 1 -74.52 -2.64 6.62
C MET A 1 -73.45 -1.65 6.17
N LYS A 2 -72.19 -1.81 6.64
CA LYS A 2 -71.07 -0.93 6.28
C LYS A 2 -70.17 -1.68 5.29
N SER A 3 -70.03 -1.15 4.09
CA SER A 3 -69.17 -1.66 3.01
C SER A 3 -67.71 -1.33 3.32
N ALA A 4 -66.85 -2.36 3.30
CA ALA A 4 -65.41 -2.22 3.42
C ALA A 4 -64.79 -2.12 2.02
N LEU A 5 -64.15 -1.00 1.73
CA LEU A 5 -63.39 -0.78 0.49
C LEU A 5 -61.95 -1.24 0.72
N CYS A 6 -61.56 -2.36 0.11
CA CYS A 6 -60.19 -2.87 0.14
C CYS A 6 -59.38 -2.12 -0.93
N ARG A 7 -58.43 -1.27 -0.52
CA ARG A 7 -57.47 -0.62 -1.43
C ARG A 7 -56.21 -1.48 -1.52
N ILE A 8 -55.98 -2.05 -2.69
CA ILE A 8 -54.71 -2.71 -3.04
C ILE A 8 -53.72 -1.61 -3.40
N ALA A 9 -52.67 -1.44 -2.61
CA ALA A 9 -51.53 -0.60 -2.94
C ALA A 9 -50.52 -1.44 -3.74
N ALA A 10 -50.30 -1.08 -5.01
CA ALA A 10 -49.24 -1.66 -5.82
C ALA A 10 -47.90 -1.02 -5.44
N LEU A 11 -46.98 -1.81 -4.90
CA LEU A 11 -45.60 -1.39 -4.61
C LEU A 11 -44.79 -1.52 -5.90
N VAL A 12 -44.43 -0.40 -6.52
CA VAL A 12 -43.50 -0.38 -7.66
C VAL A 12 -42.08 -0.44 -7.10
N ALA A 13 -41.42 -1.59 -7.24
CA ALA A 13 -40.00 -1.71 -6.96
C ALA A 13 -39.20 -1.11 -8.12
N LEU A 14 -38.62 0.07 -7.91
CA LEU A 14 -37.61 0.64 -8.79
C LEU A 14 -36.32 -0.18 -8.63
N ALA A 15 -36.04 -1.07 -9.56
CA ALA A 15 -34.72 -1.67 -9.70
C ALA A 15 -33.75 -0.57 -10.15
N HIS A 16 -32.95 -0.03 -9.22
CA HIS A 16 -31.79 0.76 -9.60
C HIS A 16 -30.77 -0.17 -10.22
N ALA A 17 -30.50 0.00 -11.52
CA ALA A 17 -29.30 -0.55 -12.13
C ALA A 17 -28.12 0.11 -11.43
N VAL A 18 -27.51 -0.60 -10.49
CA VAL A 18 -26.29 -0.14 -9.81
C VAL A 18 -25.19 -0.16 -10.87
N HIS A 19 -24.94 0.97 -11.51
CA HIS A 19 -23.87 1.09 -12.49
C HIS A 19 -22.53 0.89 -11.78
N ALA A 20 -21.66 0.05 -12.34
CA ALA A 20 -20.30 -0.18 -11.86
C ALA A 20 -19.55 1.14 -11.67
N ALA A 21 -19.15 1.44 -10.43
CA ALA A 21 -18.45 2.64 -10.05
C ALA A 21 -17.01 2.52 -10.51
N PRO A 22 -16.50 3.48 -11.29
CA PRO A 22 -15.13 3.44 -11.77
C PRO A 22 -14.17 3.54 -10.60
N LEU A 23 -13.12 2.74 -10.63
CA LEU A 23 -11.99 2.89 -9.72
C LEU A 23 -11.27 4.18 -10.06
N VAL A 24 -10.82 4.89 -9.03
CA VAL A 24 -10.15 6.19 -9.17
C VAL A 24 -8.86 6.19 -8.36
N THR A 25 -7.82 6.81 -8.90
CA THR A 25 -6.59 7.16 -8.17
C THR A 25 -6.08 8.49 -8.68
N ALA A 26 -5.61 9.36 -7.79
CA ALA A 26 -5.19 10.73 -8.14
C ALA A 26 -6.24 11.51 -8.96
N GLY A 27 -7.53 11.29 -8.67
CA GLY A 27 -8.64 11.93 -9.38
C GLY A 27 -8.88 11.44 -10.82
N LYS A 28 -8.24 10.35 -11.25
CA LYS A 28 -8.35 9.79 -12.60
C LYS A 28 -8.90 8.36 -12.59
N PRO A 29 -9.64 7.93 -13.64
CA PRO A 29 -10.00 6.53 -13.82
C PRO A 29 -8.77 5.62 -13.74
N ALA A 30 -8.91 4.50 -13.04
CA ALA A 30 -7.80 3.65 -12.66
C ALA A 30 -8.03 2.18 -13.01
N GLU A 31 -6.93 1.44 -13.12
CA GLU A 31 -6.91 -0.01 -13.13
C GLU A 31 -6.26 -0.53 -11.85
N PHE A 32 -6.96 -1.43 -11.17
CA PHE A 32 -6.44 -2.24 -10.08
C PHE A 32 -6.12 -3.65 -10.60
N SER A 33 -4.94 -4.17 -10.29
CA SER A 33 -4.53 -5.50 -10.73
C SER A 33 -3.74 -6.26 -9.68
N ILE A 34 -3.90 -7.59 -9.70
CA ILE A 34 -3.19 -8.52 -8.83
C ILE A 34 -2.47 -9.57 -9.68
N ARG A 35 -1.21 -9.82 -9.35
CA ARG A 35 -0.37 -10.89 -9.92
C ARG A 35 0.17 -11.75 -8.79
N VAL A 36 0.22 -13.06 -9.02
CA VAL A 36 0.92 -13.99 -8.12
C VAL A 36 2.40 -13.97 -8.48
N VAL A 37 3.26 -13.60 -7.54
CA VAL A 37 4.73 -13.54 -7.76
C VAL A 37 5.49 -14.72 -7.15
N GLY A 38 4.82 -15.52 -6.31
CA GLY A 38 5.32 -16.75 -5.72
C GLY A 38 4.28 -17.30 -4.73
N ASP A 39 4.63 -18.38 -4.03
CA ASP A 39 3.77 -18.93 -2.98
C ASP A 39 3.64 -17.92 -1.83
N GLY A 40 2.40 -17.57 -1.48
CA GLY A 40 2.12 -16.56 -0.45
C GLY A 40 2.52 -15.12 -0.82
N ALA A 41 2.83 -14.84 -2.09
CA ALA A 41 3.32 -13.54 -2.51
C ALA A 41 2.54 -12.95 -3.69
N LEU A 42 2.08 -11.71 -3.52
CA LEU A 42 1.29 -10.96 -4.50
C LEU A 42 2.01 -9.67 -4.91
N ARG A 43 1.94 -9.32 -6.20
CA ARG A 43 2.19 -7.97 -6.68
C ARG A 43 0.85 -7.31 -6.96
N VAL A 44 0.60 -6.22 -6.26
CA VAL A 44 -0.62 -5.41 -6.40
C VAL A 44 -0.25 -4.11 -7.09
N THR A 45 -1.09 -3.64 -8.01
CA THR A 45 -0.85 -2.39 -8.73
C THR A 45 -2.16 -1.66 -8.92
N LEU A 46 -2.21 -0.41 -8.46
CA LEU A 46 -3.24 0.57 -8.76
C LEU A 46 -2.60 1.69 -9.59
N LYS A 47 -3.12 1.95 -10.79
CA LYS A 47 -2.58 3.00 -11.66
C LYS A 47 -3.66 3.70 -12.47
N PRO A 48 -3.50 4.98 -12.83
CA PRO A 48 -4.37 5.65 -13.79
C PRO A 48 -4.40 4.94 -15.15
N LEU A 49 -5.54 4.95 -15.84
CA LEU A 49 -5.69 4.35 -17.19
C LEU A 49 -4.89 5.11 -18.28
N ASP A 50 -4.63 6.39 -18.05
CA ASP A 50 -3.80 7.23 -18.93
C ASP A 50 -2.29 7.03 -18.70
N PHE A 51 -1.90 6.30 -17.66
CA PHE A 51 -0.51 5.88 -17.48
C PHE A 51 -0.15 4.77 -18.48
N LYS A 52 0.44 5.18 -19.60
CA LYS A 52 0.85 4.30 -20.71
C LYS A 52 2.30 3.84 -20.66
N ALA A 53 3.15 4.48 -19.84
CA ALA A 53 4.52 4.02 -19.66
C ALA A 53 4.52 2.64 -19.01
N ASP A 54 5.57 1.87 -19.30
CA ASP A 54 5.85 0.69 -18.51
C ASP A 54 6.13 1.12 -17.06
N LEU A 55 5.70 0.30 -16.11
CA LEU A 55 6.18 0.47 -14.74
C LEU A 55 7.70 0.36 -14.81
N SER A 56 8.41 1.37 -14.30
CA SER A 56 9.86 1.45 -14.36
C SER A 56 10.49 0.11 -13.99
N SER A 57 11.48 -0.33 -14.77
CA SER A 57 12.24 -1.54 -14.45
C SER A 57 12.71 -1.47 -13.00
N ASN A 58 12.39 -2.52 -12.24
CA ASN A 58 12.73 -2.61 -10.84
C ASN A 58 13.57 -3.86 -10.65
N PRO A 59 14.88 -3.74 -10.36
CA PRO A 59 15.78 -4.89 -10.28
C PRO A 59 15.47 -5.84 -9.11
N ALA A 60 14.65 -5.41 -8.15
CA ALA A 60 14.15 -6.28 -7.09
C ALA A 60 12.96 -7.15 -7.53
N LEU A 61 12.43 -6.93 -8.74
CA LEU A 61 11.37 -7.72 -9.33
C LEU A 61 11.89 -8.50 -10.53
N LEU A 62 11.46 -9.76 -10.62
CA LEU A 62 11.67 -10.54 -11.83
C LEU A 62 10.80 -9.98 -12.96
N ASP A 63 11.39 -9.91 -14.16
CA ASP A 63 10.64 -9.64 -15.38
C ASP A 63 9.64 -10.76 -15.64
N ARG A 64 8.40 -10.39 -15.97
CA ARG A 64 7.28 -11.31 -16.08
C ARG A 64 6.37 -10.94 -17.25
N THR A 65 5.99 -11.95 -18.02
CA THR A 65 5.15 -11.82 -19.22
C THR A 65 3.74 -12.38 -19.04
N ASP A 66 3.48 -13.11 -17.95
CA ASP A 66 2.15 -13.62 -17.62
C ASP A 66 1.16 -12.47 -17.39
N ALA A 67 -0.14 -12.75 -17.52
CA ALA A 67 -1.20 -11.79 -17.26
C ALA A 67 -1.54 -11.70 -15.76
N PRO A 68 -2.11 -10.59 -15.27
CA PRO A 68 -2.68 -10.53 -13.92
C PRO A 68 -3.75 -11.59 -13.72
N VAL A 69 -3.83 -12.16 -12.52
CA VAL A 69 -4.92 -13.07 -12.11
C VAL A 69 -6.23 -12.30 -11.89
N LEU A 70 -6.13 -10.98 -11.66
CA LEU A 70 -7.25 -10.07 -11.54
C LEU A 70 -6.89 -8.72 -12.16
N ARG A 71 -7.85 -8.16 -12.89
CA ARG A 71 -7.84 -6.79 -13.40
C ARG A 71 -9.23 -6.20 -13.22
N LEU A 72 -9.32 -5.04 -12.59
CA LEU A 72 -10.55 -4.31 -12.31
C LEU A 72 -10.37 -2.86 -12.72
N GLN A 73 -11.37 -2.29 -13.40
CA GLN A 73 -11.47 -0.86 -13.66
C GLN A 73 -12.70 -0.25 -12.99
N GLU A 74 -13.63 -1.11 -12.55
CA GLU A 74 -14.86 -0.74 -11.86
C GLU A 74 -15.13 -1.78 -10.77
N LEU A 75 -15.73 -1.37 -9.66
CA LEU A 75 -16.08 -2.26 -8.55
C LEU A 75 -17.24 -1.68 -7.74
N ASN A 76 -18.33 -2.44 -7.61
CA ASN A 76 -19.51 -2.06 -6.82
C ASN A 76 -19.74 -2.93 -5.59
N GLU A 77 -19.31 -4.18 -5.69
CA GLU A 77 -19.50 -5.19 -4.67
C GLU A 77 -18.16 -5.82 -4.36
N PRO A 78 -17.97 -6.37 -3.15
CA PRO A 78 -16.75 -7.09 -2.82
C PRO A 78 -16.44 -8.18 -3.85
N LYS A 79 -15.19 -8.22 -4.32
CA LYS A 79 -14.68 -9.27 -5.20
C LYS A 79 -13.79 -10.21 -4.40
N GLU A 80 -14.17 -11.48 -4.35
CA GLU A 80 -13.39 -12.54 -3.73
C GLU A 80 -12.69 -13.38 -4.81
N ILE A 81 -11.40 -13.66 -4.62
CA ILE A 81 -10.63 -14.62 -5.42
C ILE A 81 -9.69 -15.42 -4.52
N THR A 82 -9.25 -16.59 -4.99
CA THR A 82 -8.16 -17.36 -4.40
C THR A 82 -7.01 -17.44 -5.40
N ALA A 83 -5.80 -17.07 -4.98
CA ALA A 83 -4.62 -17.08 -5.85
C ALA A 83 -3.32 -17.18 -5.02
N GLY A 84 -2.34 -17.94 -5.50
CA GLY A 84 -1.02 -18.05 -4.83
C GLY A 84 -1.06 -18.62 -3.41
N GLY A 85 -2.04 -19.47 -3.11
CA GLY A 85 -2.26 -20.00 -1.75
C GLY A 85 -2.91 -19.00 -0.78
N LEU A 86 -3.50 -17.92 -1.29
CA LEU A 86 -4.11 -16.86 -0.49
C LEU A 86 -5.58 -16.66 -0.85
N SER A 87 -6.39 -16.30 0.14
CA SER A 87 -7.76 -15.80 -0.02
C SER A 87 -7.74 -14.27 -0.05
N ILE A 88 -8.34 -13.68 -1.09
CA ILE A 88 -8.21 -12.26 -1.40
C ILE A 88 -9.58 -11.63 -1.60
N SER A 89 -9.89 -10.64 -0.77
CA SER A 89 -11.11 -9.81 -0.82
C SER A 89 -10.75 -8.40 -1.28
N ILE A 90 -11.46 -7.86 -2.28
CA ILE A 90 -11.34 -6.47 -2.72
C ILE A 90 -12.68 -5.76 -2.50
N LYS A 91 -12.69 -4.65 -1.75
CA LYS A 91 -13.88 -3.83 -1.48
C LYS A 91 -13.77 -2.47 -2.15
N PRO A 92 -14.86 -1.85 -2.61
CA PRO A 92 -14.81 -0.63 -3.42
C PRO A 92 -14.71 0.70 -2.66
N ASP A 93 -15.27 0.80 -1.44
CA ASP A 93 -15.39 2.09 -0.73
C ASP A 93 -15.09 1.94 0.78
N PRO A 94 -13.89 2.36 1.25
CA PRO A 94 -12.72 2.73 0.44
C PRO A 94 -12.14 1.50 -0.30
N LEU A 95 -11.39 1.73 -1.40
CA LEU A 95 -10.74 0.65 -2.14
C LEU A 95 -9.78 -0.10 -1.21
N THR A 96 -10.15 -1.32 -0.83
CA THR A 96 -9.45 -2.09 0.21
C THR A 96 -9.15 -3.49 -0.28
N LEU A 97 -7.91 -3.91 -0.13
CA LEU A 97 -7.45 -5.28 -0.37
C LEU A 97 -7.23 -5.97 0.97
N ARG A 98 -7.93 -7.06 1.22
CA ARG A 98 -7.72 -7.93 2.38
C ARG A 98 -7.16 -9.26 1.92
N VAL A 99 -6.04 -9.68 2.51
CA VAL A 99 -5.35 -10.92 2.20
C VAL A 99 -5.36 -11.81 3.43
N SER A 100 -5.86 -13.03 3.27
CA SER A 100 -5.94 -14.04 4.33
C SER A 100 -5.33 -15.35 3.85
N SER A 101 -4.97 -16.21 4.79
CA SER A 101 -4.63 -17.60 4.47
C SER A 101 -5.88 -18.34 3.93
N THR A 102 -5.67 -19.52 3.34
CA THR A 102 -6.76 -20.38 2.88
C THR A 102 -7.68 -20.85 4.01
N GLU A 103 -7.19 -20.84 5.25
CA GLU A 103 -7.93 -21.16 6.48
C GLU A 103 -8.68 -19.94 7.04
N GLY A 104 -8.58 -18.77 6.40
CA GLY A 104 -9.31 -17.55 6.78
C GLY A 104 -8.60 -16.65 7.78
N THR A 105 -7.35 -16.94 8.15
CA THR A 105 -6.58 -16.07 9.05
C THR A 105 -6.11 -14.83 8.30
N LEU A 106 -6.47 -13.64 8.79
CA LEU A 106 -6.04 -12.37 8.20
C LEU A 106 -4.51 -12.26 8.26
N ILE A 107 -3.88 -12.06 7.09
CA ILE A 107 -2.44 -11.80 6.98
C ILE A 107 -2.19 -10.30 6.96
N GLN A 108 -2.87 -9.58 6.06
CA GLN A 108 -2.75 -8.13 5.98
C GLN A 108 -3.94 -7.48 5.25
N GLU A 109 -4.18 -6.21 5.51
CA GLU A 109 -5.16 -5.37 4.83
C GLU A 109 -4.51 -4.08 4.32
N LEU A 110 -4.80 -3.66 3.09
CA LEU A 110 -4.31 -2.44 2.47
C LEU A 110 -5.50 -1.58 2.04
N SER A 111 -5.54 -0.32 2.47
CA SER A 111 -6.51 0.66 1.97
C SER A 111 -5.79 1.68 1.09
N PHE A 112 -6.23 1.76 -0.17
CA PHE A 112 -5.65 2.64 -1.18
C PHE A 112 -6.30 4.01 -1.10
N GLN A 113 -5.48 5.03 -0.88
CA GLN A 113 -5.93 6.41 -0.74
C GLN A 113 -5.88 7.12 -2.09
N ASN A 114 -6.75 8.12 -2.27
CA ASN A 114 -6.82 8.90 -3.51
C ASN A 114 -5.52 9.69 -3.81
N ASP A 115 -4.71 10.00 -2.79
CA ASP A 115 -3.41 10.67 -2.91
C ASP A 115 -2.27 9.71 -3.32
N GLY A 116 -2.57 8.43 -3.57
CA GLY A 116 -1.57 7.39 -3.85
C GLY A 116 -0.93 6.79 -2.58
N GLY A 117 -1.30 7.30 -1.40
CA GLY A 117 -0.94 6.71 -0.13
C GLY A 117 -1.60 5.35 0.07
N ILE A 118 -0.98 4.53 0.92
CA ILE A 118 -1.52 3.22 1.31
C ILE A 118 -1.47 3.14 2.83
N THR A 119 -2.60 2.82 3.45
CA THR A 119 -2.66 2.56 4.90
C THR A 119 -2.85 1.08 5.16
N PHE A 120 -2.28 0.61 6.26
CA PHE A 120 -2.35 -0.80 6.68
C PHE A 120 -2.41 -0.88 8.21
N PRO A 121 -3.14 -1.85 8.77
CA PRO A 121 -3.20 -2.03 10.22
C PRO A 121 -1.86 -2.51 10.77
N LEU A 122 -1.57 -2.05 11.98
CA LEU A 122 -0.48 -2.56 12.81
C LEU A 122 -1.10 -3.32 14.00
N ASP A 123 -0.35 -4.29 14.52
CA ASP A 123 -0.68 -4.98 15.77
C ASP A 123 0.15 -4.40 16.92
N ASP A 124 0.44 -5.15 17.97
CA ASP A 124 1.32 -4.78 19.08
C ASP A 124 2.74 -5.41 18.98
N GLN A 125 3.04 -6.07 17.85
CA GLN A 125 4.32 -6.73 17.62
C GLN A 125 5.31 -5.85 16.83
N PRO A 126 6.63 -6.09 16.96
CA PRO A 126 7.64 -5.31 16.25
C PRO A 126 7.46 -5.31 14.72
N VAL A 127 7.81 -4.19 14.10
CA VAL A 127 7.95 -4.06 12.64
C VAL A 127 9.41 -3.84 12.29
N LEU A 128 9.97 -4.71 11.47
CA LEU A 128 11.37 -4.69 11.05
C LEU A 128 11.50 -4.23 9.59
N GLY A 129 12.73 -4.01 9.13
CA GLY A 129 13.03 -3.74 7.72
C GLY A 129 13.53 -2.32 7.48
N LEU A 130 13.09 -1.69 6.39
CA LEU A 130 13.43 -0.34 5.96
C LEU A 130 14.89 -0.11 5.51
N GLY A 131 15.67 -1.18 5.40
CA GLY A 131 17.08 -1.13 5.01
C GLY A 131 17.99 -0.67 6.15
N GLU A 132 19.10 -0.04 5.79
CA GLU A 132 20.07 0.47 6.76
C GLU A 132 19.46 1.57 7.63
N GLY A 133 19.75 1.52 8.94
CA GLY A 133 19.27 2.49 9.91
C GLY A 133 19.90 2.25 11.27
N GLY A 134 19.89 3.29 12.08
CA GLY A 134 20.51 3.32 13.39
C GLY A 134 20.43 4.74 13.96
N PRO A 135 20.84 4.93 15.22
CA PRO A 135 20.98 6.27 15.76
C PRO A 135 21.97 7.09 14.93
N MET A 136 21.70 8.38 14.76
CA MET A 136 22.68 9.33 14.24
C MET A 136 23.98 9.17 15.06
N PRO A 137 25.17 9.05 14.43
CA PRO A 137 26.42 8.97 15.15
C PRO A 137 26.70 10.23 15.99
N GLY A 138 26.17 10.29 17.21
CA GLY A 138 26.42 11.31 18.22
C GLY A 138 27.60 10.96 19.11
N LYS A 139 27.85 11.75 20.16
CA LYS A 139 28.99 11.52 21.08
C LYS A 139 28.93 10.15 21.77
N ASP A 140 27.74 9.57 21.94
CA ASP A 140 27.51 8.32 22.69
C ASP A 140 26.83 7.21 21.87
N TRP A 141 26.93 7.27 20.53
CA TRP A 141 26.22 6.38 19.61
C TRP A 141 26.43 4.87 19.85
N ARG A 142 27.50 4.47 20.55
CA ARG A 142 27.78 3.07 20.93
C ARG A 142 26.86 2.55 22.03
N HIS A 143 26.27 3.46 22.80
CA HIS A 143 25.32 3.16 23.88
C HIS A 143 23.88 3.51 23.49
N ASP A 144 23.69 4.21 22.37
CA ASP A 144 22.36 4.44 21.81
C ASP A 144 21.71 3.10 21.41
N PRO A 145 20.40 2.93 21.68
CA PRO A 145 19.71 1.68 21.41
C PRO A 145 19.66 1.39 19.91
N VAL A 146 20.00 0.15 19.54
CA VAL A 146 19.86 -0.33 18.16
C VAL A 146 18.38 -0.40 17.80
N GLN A 147 18.02 0.24 16.69
CA GLN A 147 16.63 0.42 16.28
C GLN A 147 16.18 -0.73 15.37
N PHE A 148 15.86 -1.88 15.98
CA PHE A 148 15.27 -3.00 15.24
C PHE A 148 13.77 -2.79 14.97
N ASP A 149 13.01 -2.41 16.01
CA ASP A 149 11.60 -2.07 15.85
C ASP A 149 11.45 -0.65 15.28
N ARG A 150 10.83 -0.57 14.10
CA ARG A 150 10.59 0.66 13.34
C ARG A 150 9.32 1.38 13.76
N ARG A 151 8.53 0.83 14.67
CA ARG A 151 7.32 1.48 15.17
C ARG A 151 7.62 2.80 15.91
N GLY A 152 6.59 3.63 16.00
CA GLY A 152 6.59 4.87 16.78
C GLY A 152 7.26 6.06 16.09
N ARG A 153 7.54 5.98 14.79
CA ARG A 153 8.25 7.03 14.05
C ARG A 153 7.85 7.14 12.58
N LEU A 154 8.29 8.22 11.97
CA LEU A 154 8.26 8.44 10.54
C LEU A 154 9.64 8.12 9.95
N ASP A 155 9.69 7.23 8.98
CA ASP A 155 10.90 6.91 8.23
C ASP A 155 10.84 7.54 6.83
N THR A 156 11.75 8.48 6.57
CA THR A 156 11.93 9.05 5.24
C THR A 156 12.77 8.10 4.38
N MET A 157 12.24 7.69 3.22
CA MET A 157 12.93 6.83 2.27
C MET A 157 13.81 7.67 1.34
N GLU A 158 14.76 8.39 1.93
CA GLU A 158 15.75 9.20 1.22
C GLU A 158 17.15 8.67 1.54
N PRO A 159 17.98 8.38 0.52
CA PRO A 159 19.39 8.10 0.71
C PRO A 159 20.06 9.31 1.34
N HIS A 160 20.95 9.07 2.27
CA HIS A 160 21.66 10.17 2.91
C HIS A 160 23.09 9.77 3.25
N TRP A 161 24.02 10.68 2.99
CA TRP A 161 25.40 10.55 3.44
C TRP A 161 25.49 11.09 4.87
N GLN A 162 26.10 10.32 5.79
CA GLN A 162 26.40 10.74 7.16
C GLN A 162 25.20 11.11 8.07
N SER A 163 23.99 10.61 7.80
CA SER A 163 22.89 10.65 8.78
C SER A 163 22.35 9.24 9.05
N ASP A 164 22.12 8.94 10.33
CA ASP A 164 21.46 7.73 10.86
C ASP A 164 22.05 6.34 10.55
N ALA A 165 23.32 6.24 10.14
CA ALA A 165 24.12 5.01 10.16
C ALA A 165 25.62 5.34 9.95
N TYR A 166 26.52 4.40 10.25
CA TYR A 166 27.92 4.53 9.84
C TYR A 166 28.02 4.32 8.32
N GLY A 167 27.97 5.40 7.54
CA GLY A 167 28.08 5.35 6.08
C GLY A 167 26.92 6.05 5.36
N SER A 168 26.32 5.36 4.38
CA SER A 168 25.22 5.86 3.56
C SER A 168 23.93 5.18 3.99
N ARG A 169 22.91 5.93 4.42
CA ARG A 169 21.56 5.37 4.53
C ARG A 169 21.10 5.01 3.13
N ASN A 170 20.85 3.73 2.86
CA ASN A 170 20.22 3.28 1.63
C ASN A 170 18.85 2.67 1.97
N PRO A 171 17.76 3.44 1.86
CA PRO A 171 16.44 2.97 2.27
C PRO A 171 15.97 1.83 1.36
N VAL A 172 15.41 0.81 1.98
CA VAL A 172 14.73 -0.28 1.27
C VAL A 172 13.31 -0.33 1.80
N ALA A 173 12.31 0.07 1.02
CA ALA A 173 10.90 0.14 1.45
C ALA A 173 10.25 -1.25 1.62
N LEU A 174 10.92 -2.14 2.35
CA LEU A 174 10.50 -3.48 2.78
C LEU A 174 10.21 -3.42 4.29
N LEU A 175 9.03 -3.85 4.68
CA LEU A 175 8.57 -4.00 6.05
C LEU A 175 8.31 -5.47 6.32
N VAL A 176 8.67 -5.92 7.53
CA VAL A 176 8.36 -7.26 8.02
C VAL A 176 7.68 -7.10 9.38
N GLY A 177 6.38 -7.39 9.42
CA GLY A 177 5.65 -7.51 10.67
C GLY A 177 5.90 -8.87 11.29
N THR A 178 6.35 -8.89 12.54
CA THR A 178 6.75 -10.13 13.22
C THR A 178 5.59 -11.09 13.51
N ARG A 179 4.34 -10.66 13.29
CA ARG A 179 3.15 -11.53 13.26
C ARG A 179 2.99 -12.34 11.96
N GLY A 180 3.87 -12.16 10.97
CA GLY A 180 3.95 -13.03 9.79
C GLY A 180 3.51 -12.39 8.47
N TRP A 181 3.67 -11.07 8.32
CA TRP A 181 3.39 -10.38 7.05
C TRP A 181 4.62 -9.61 6.55
N GLY A 182 4.70 -9.42 5.24
CA GLY A 182 5.70 -8.59 4.59
C GLY A 182 5.06 -7.62 3.61
N LEU A 183 5.52 -6.36 3.59
CA LEU A 183 5.10 -5.35 2.62
C LEU A 183 6.33 -4.76 1.96
N TRP A 184 6.34 -4.72 0.63
CA TRP A 184 7.37 -4.04 -0.12
C TRP A 184 6.75 -3.07 -1.12
N PHE A 185 7.14 -1.81 -1.04
CA PHE A 185 6.66 -0.77 -1.95
C PHE A 185 7.63 -0.68 -3.13
N ALA A 186 7.12 -0.93 -4.34
CA ALA A 186 7.90 -0.96 -5.59
C ALA A 186 8.38 0.42 -6.07
N THR A 187 8.38 1.41 -5.18
CA THR A 187 9.04 2.70 -5.30
C THR A 187 9.94 2.85 -4.07
N PRO A 188 11.27 3.00 -4.24
CA PRO A 188 12.16 3.18 -3.09
C PRO A 188 12.02 4.57 -2.47
N TRP A 189 11.23 5.47 -3.08
CA TRP A 189 11.07 6.85 -2.66
C TRP A 189 9.71 7.06 -1.97
N GLY A 190 9.71 7.85 -0.90
CA GLY A 190 8.51 8.21 -0.15
C GLY A 190 8.79 8.33 1.35
N LYS A 191 7.75 8.16 2.15
CA LYS A 191 7.85 8.04 3.60
C LYS A 191 7.01 6.87 4.09
N ILE A 192 7.46 6.26 5.18
CA ILE A 192 6.73 5.22 5.90
C ILE A 192 6.46 5.76 7.29
N ASP A 193 5.20 6.09 7.58
CA ASP A 193 4.76 6.57 8.88
C ASP A 193 4.23 5.40 9.71
N LEU A 194 4.96 5.06 10.77
CA LEU A 194 4.60 4.08 11.78
C LEU A 194 4.43 4.75 13.16
N SER A 195 4.24 6.07 13.20
CA SER A 195 4.09 6.84 14.44
C SER A 195 2.80 6.50 15.19
N LYS A 196 1.77 6.06 14.47
CA LYS A 196 0.50 5.62 15.06
C LYS A 196 0.58 4.15 15.48
N PRO A 197 0.09 3.79 16.67
CA PRO A 197 0.25 2.44 17.20
C PRO A 197 -0.49 1.38 16.37
N GLU A 198 -1.64 1.72 15.78
CA GLU A 198 -2.54 0.77 15.11
C GLU A 198 -2.53 0.90 13.59
N THR A 199 -1.80 1.86 13.01
CA THR A 199 -1.88 2.14 11.58
C THR A 199 -0.53 2.60 11.04
N GLY A 200 -0.04 1.89 10.03
CA GLY A 200 1.05 2.33 9.18
C GLY A 200 0.52 3.04 7.94
N LYS A 201 1.29 4.02 7.44
CA LYS A 201 0.99 4.73 6.19
C LYS A 201 2.24 4.82 5.30
N PHE A 202 2.13 4.34 4.08
CA PHE A 202 3.02 4.75 3.00
C PHE A 202 2.54 6.07 2.41
N ILE A 203 3.48 7.00 2.26
CA ILE A 203 3.25 8.33 1.67
C ILE A 203 4.18 8.43 0.45
N PRO A 204 3.64 8.50 -0.78
CA PRO A 204 4.47 8.65 -1.97
C PRO A 204 5.18 10.01 -1.97
N ILE A 205 6.30 10.11 -2.67
CA ILE A 205 6.88 11.43 -2.96
C ILE A 205 5.94 12.25 -3.82
N GLU A 206 5.94 13.57 -3.61
CA GLU A 206 5.37 14.49 -4.58
C GLU A 206 6.27 14.52 -5.81
N ALA A 207 5.69 14.28 -6.99
CA ALA A 207 6.41 14.40 -8.24
C ALA A 207 6.86 15.86 -8.45
N LYS A 208 8.17 16.08 -8.42
CA LYS A 208 8.81 17.37 -8.75
C LYS A 208 9.67 17.22 -10.00
N ASP A 209 10.18 18.34 -10.53
CA ASP A 209 11.15 18.31 -11.63
C ASP A 209 12.34 17.39 -11.23
N PRO A 210 12.70 16.38 -12.05
CA PRO A 210 13.84 15.50 -11.77
C PRO A 210 15.14 16.23 -11.45
N LYS A 211 15.38 17.42 -12.03
CA LYS A 211 16.55 18.25 -11.68
C LYS A 211 16.46 18.79 -10.26
N ALA A 212 15.28 19.17 -9.82
CA ALA A 212 15.03 19.64 -8.46
C ALA A 212 15.04 18.49 -7.43
N MET A 213 14.79 17.25 -7.86
CA MET A 213 14.87 16.05 -7.03
C MET A 213 16.28 15.46 -6.94
N ARG A 214 17.24 15.94 -7.74
CA ARG A 214 18.62 15.45 -7.65
C ARG A 214 19.25 15.91 -6.34
N GLN A 215 19.76 14.95 -5.58
CA GLN A 215 20.63 15.26 -4.47
C GLN A 215 21.94 15.86 -4.97
N THR A 216 22.40 16.89 -4.27
CA THR A 216 23.65 17.59 -4.49
C THR A 216 24.40 17.63 -3.17
N PHE A 217 25.70 17.81 -3.20
CA PHE A 217 26.49 17.97 -1.97
C PHE A 217 25.92 19.05 -1.03
N GLY A 218 25.41 20.16 -1.59
CA GLY A 218 24.86 21.27 -0.81
C GLY A 218 23.51 20.99 -0.16
N ASN A 219 22.62 20.20 -0.79
CA ASN A 219 21.29 19.94 -0.23
C ASN A 219 21.23 18.75 0.73
N GLN A 220 22.28 17.93 0.79
CA GLN A 220 22.44 16.87 1.78
C GLN A 220 22.85 17.36 3.17
N GLN A 221 23.10 18.67 3.37
CA GLN A 221 23.48 19.23 4.68
C GLN A 221 22.37 20.08 5.31
N LEU A 222 21.22 20.21 4.66
CA LEU A 222 20.20 21.23 4.98
C LEU A 222 18.95 20.68 5.68
N GLN A 223 18.93 19.42 6.13
CA GLN A 223 17.77 18.80 6.78
C GLN A 223 18.10 18.25 8.16
#